data_AF-A0A953RRT5-F1
#
_entry.id   AF-A0A953RRT5-F1
#
_cell.length_a   1.000
_cell.length_b   1.000
_cell.length_c   1.000
_cell.angle_alpha   90.00
_cell.angle_beta   90.00
_cell.angle_gamma   90.00
#
_symmetry.space_group_name_H-M   'P 1'
#
loop_
_entity.id
_entity.type
_entity.pdbx_description
1 polymer ?
#
loop_
_entity_poly.entity_id
_entity_poly.type
_entity_poly.pdbx_seq_one_letter_code
_entity_poly.pdbx_strand_id
1 'polypeptide(L)'
;MRFPRGWSPLAIILLGGLAACTPNQNPQELKEKTARATAELKTDAKAVAAGIREGWSRDKPLDLNSATREQLITLPGVSGSGADKMIAGRPYDTPGQLVTRHILAKSEYDKIADRLVTKK
;
A
#
# COMPACT_ATOMS: atom_id res chain seq x y z
N MET A 1 3.51 11.17 -44.52
CA MET A 1 4.18 9.89 -44.16
C MET A 1 5.50 10.28 -43.46
N ARG A 2 5.62 10.14 -42.13
CA ARG A 2 6.16 8.99 -41.36
C ARG A 2 7.70 8.81 -41.55
N PHE A 3 8.47 9.06 -40.46
CA PHE A 3 9.82 8.59 -39.97
C PHE A 3 10.73 7.74 -40.89
N PRO A 4 12.09 7.63 -40.71
CA PRO A 4 12.84 7.47 -39.43
C PRO A 4 14.30 8.07 -39.40
N ARG A 5 15.04 8.23 -38.28
CA ARG A 5 15.67 7.28 -37.33
C ARG A 5 16.61 6.22 -37.97
N GLY A 6 17.93 6.34 -37.69
CA GLY A 6 18.97 5.29 -37.83
C GLY A 6 20.34 5.91 -37.46
N TRP A 7 20.96 5.62 -36.31
CA TRP A 7 21.69 4.43 -35.87
C TRP A 7 23.03 4.20 -36.61
N SER A 8 24.15 4.57 -35.96
CA SER A 8 25.37 3.73 -35.86
C SER A 8 26.47 4.42 -35.02
N PRO A 9 26.82 3.90 -33.83
CA PRO A 9 28.02 4.27 -33.10
C PRO A 9 29.20 3.37 -33.50
N LEU A 10 30.25 3.94 -34.10
CA LEU A 10 31.55 3.29 -34.26
C LEU A 10 32.56 3.92 -33.29
N ALA A 11 32.87 3.12 -32.27
CA ALA A 11 34.12 3.01 -31.52
C ALA A 11 35.16 4.15 -31.58
N ILE A 12 35.43 4.76 -30.42
CA ILE A 12 36.80 5.15 -30.06
C ILE A 12 37.11 4.63 -28.65
N ILE A 13 38.13 3.78 -28.64
CA ILE A 13 38.82 3.16 -27.51
C ILE A 13 39.42 4.26 -26.62
N LEU A 14 39.25 4.16 -25.30
CA LEU A 14 40.07 4.91 -24.34
C LEU A 14 40.55 3.94 -23.25
N LEU A 15 41.74 3.40 -23.51
CA LEU A 15 42.59 2.76 -22.52
C LEU A 15 43.48 3.85 -21.90
N GLY A 16 43.49 3.98 -20.58
CA GLY A 16 44.57 4.65 -19.84
C GLY A 16 44.12 5.66 -18.78
N GLY A 17 44.52 5.41 -17.53
CA GLY A 17 44.64 6.45 -16.51
C GLY A 17 44.12 6.08 -15.12
N LEU A 18 44.98 5.44 -14.31
CA LEU A 18 44.86 5.42 -12.86
C LEU A 18 45.02 6.85 -12.31
N ALA A 19 44.05 7.38 -11.56
CA ALA A 19 44.29 8.40 -10.53
C ALA A 19 43.03 8.65 -9.65
N ALA A 20 43.17 8.30 -8.37
CA ALA A 20 42.58 8.95 -7.20
C ALA A 20 41.07 9.26 -7.15
N CYS A 21 40.37 8.52 -6.30
CA CYS A 21 39.13 8.95 -5.66
C CYS A 21 39.40 10.23 -4.83
N THR A 22 38.81 11.37 -5.21
CA THR A 22 38.61 12.49 -4.28
C THR A 22 37.30 13.21 -4.59
N PRO A 23 36.25 13.07 -3.75
CA PRO A 23 35.26 14.11 -3.61
C PRO A 23 35.59 14.88 -2.32
N ASN A 24 36.14 16.10 -2.48
CA ASN A 24 36.14 17.12 -1.44
C ASN A 24 34.69 17.58 -1.21
N GLN A 25 33.93 16.82 -0.42
CA GLN A 25 32.56 17.17 -0.05
C GLN A 25 32.49 17.37 1.47
N ASN A 26 32.05 18.56 1.87
CA ASN A 26 31.87 18.96 3.26
C ASN A 26 30.95 17.93 3.98
N PRO A 27 31.34 17.38 5.14
CA PRO A 27 30.58 16.34 5.84
C PRO A 27 29.12 16.72 6.17
N GLN A 28 28.78 18.01 6.19
CA GLN A 28 27.39 18.46 6.40
C GLN A 28 26.48 18.25 5.18
N GLU A 29 26.98 18.46 3.96
CA GLU A 29 26.24 18.25 2.70
C GLU A 29 25.89 16.78 2.46
N LEU A 30 26.79 15.86 2.86
CA LEU A 30 26.56 14.41 2.79
C LEU A 30 25.41 13.97 3.68
N LYS A 31 25.33 14.51 4.90
CA LYS A 31 24.23 14.23 5.82
C LYS A 31 22.91 14.75 5.29
N GLU A 32 22.91 15.95 4.72
CA GLU A 32 21.70 16.58 4.19
C GLU A 32 21.17 15.85 2.94
N LYS A 33 22.06 15.49 2.00
CA LYS A 33 21.68 14.71 0.80
C LYS A 33 21.20 13.31 1.15
N THR A 34 21.82 12.66 2.14
CA THR A 34 21.38 11.33 2.61
C THR A 34 20.04 11.42 3.35
N ALA A 35 19.83 12.46 4.15
CA ALA A 35 18.56 12.71 4.83
C ALA A 35 17.42 13.00 3.83
N ARG A 36 17.69 13.78 2.77
CA ARG A 36 16.73 14.04 1.70
C ARG A 36 16.41 12.79 0.90
N ALA A 37 17.43 12.05 0.43
CA ALA A 37 17.22 10.81 -0.32
C ALA A 37 16.44 9.76 0.49
N THR A 38 16.70 9.64 1.79
CA THR A 38 15.93 8.73 2.66
C THR A 38 14.51 9.23 2.96
N ALA A 39 14.27 10.54 3.00
CA ALA A 39 12.93 11.12 3.13
C ALA A 39 12.09 10.95 1.85
N GLU A 40 12.70 11.10 0.69
CA GLU A 40 12.07 10.87 -0.61
C GLU A 40 11.72 9.38 -0.77
N LEU A 41 12.66 8.47 -0.52
CA LEU A 41 12.40 7.02 -0.55
C LEU A 41 11.27 6.59 0.41
N LYS A 42 11.18 7.18 1.61
CA LYS A 42 10.05 6.92 2.53
C LYS A 42 8.72 7.44 1.99
N THR A 43 8.73 8.56 1.28
CA THR A 43 7.53 9.17 0.70
C THR A 43 7.04 8.36 -0.49
N ASP A 44 7.94 7.95 -1.38
CA ASP A 44 7.65 7.06 -2.50
C ASP A 44 7.14 5.69 -2.01
N ALA A 45 7.80 5.09 -1.02
CA ALA A 45 7.34 3.83 -0.43
C ALA A 45 5.94 3.97 0.20
N LYS A 46 5.66 5.10 0.87
CA LYS A 46 4.34 5.39 1.44
C LYS A 46 3.29 5.60 0.35
N ALA A 47 3.62 6.28 -0.73
CA ALA A 47 2.72 6.50 -1.86
C ALA A 47 2.39 5.20 -2.61
N VAL A 48 3.40 4.34 -2.83
CA VAL A 48 3.21 3.00 -3.40
C VAL A 48 2.36 2.12 -2.47
N ALA A 49 2.64 2.09 -1.17
CA ALA A 49 1.85 1.34 -0.20
C ALA A 49 0.40 1.84 -0.13
N ALA A 50 0.19 3.16 -0.16
CA ALA A 50 -1.14 3.76 -0.20
C ALA A 50 -1.88 3.41 -1.51
N GLY A 51 -1.20 3.47 -2.66
CA GLY A 51 -1.79 3.12 -3.96
C GLY A 51 -2.21 1.65 -4.05
N ILE A 52 -1.39 0.73 -3.54
CA ILE A 52 -1.73 -0.70 -3.48
C ILE A 52 -2.90 -0.94 -2.51
N ARG A 53 -2.90 -0.28 -1.35
CA ARG A 53 -3.98 -0.39 -0.36
C ARG A 53 -5.31 0.18 -0.88
N GLU A 54 -5.28 1.31 -1.56
CA GLU A 54 -6.46 1.91 -2.21
C GLU A 54 -6.99 0.97 -3.30
N GLY A 55 -6.13 0.47 -4.19
CA GLY A 55 -6.54 -0.47 -5.24
C GLY A 55 -7.12 -1.80 -4.70
N TRP A 56 -6.58 -2.31 -3.59
CA TRP A 56 -7.13 -3.51 -2.95
C TRP A 56 -8.46 -3.25 -2.24
N SER A 57 -8.60 -2.09 -1.59
CA SER A 57 -9.79 -1.75 -0.79
C SER A 57 -10.99 -1.29 -1.63
N ARG A 58 -10.76 -0.86 -2.87
CA ARG A 58 -11.82 -0.44 -3.80
C ARG A 58 -12.43 -1.61 -4.57
N ASP A 59 -11.61 -2.57 -5.00
CA ASP A 59 -12.05 -3.60 -5.96
C ASP A 59 -12.24 -4.99 -5.35
N LYS A 60 -11.83 -5.22 -4.09
CA LYS A 60 -11.89 -6.55 -3.48
C LYS A 60 -12.76 -6.57 -2.22
N PRO A 61 -13.78 -7.42 -2.16
CA PRO A 61 -14.58 -7.55 -0.95
C PRO A 61 -13.70 -8.11 0.18
N LEU A 62 -13.91 -7.57 1.38
CA LEU A 62 -13.18 -7.93 2.58
C LEU A 62 -13.75 -9.22 3.17
N ASP A 63 -12.89 -10.22 3.38
CA ASP A 63 -13.28 -11.47 3.99
C ASP A 63 -13.40 -11.33 5.51
N LEU A 64 -14.59 -11.52 6.06
CA LEU A 64 -14.85 -11.35 7.50
C LEU A 64 -14.04 -12.29 8.39
N ASN A 65 -13.74 -13.49 7.89
CA ASN A 65 -13.03 -14.52 8.66
C ASN A 65 -11.53 -14.24 8.73
N SER A 66 -10.96 -13.64 7.68
CA SER A 66 -9.52 -13.40 7.56
C SER A 66 -9.10 -11.94 7.72
N ALA A 67 -10.05 -10.99 7.72
CA ALA A 67 -9.76 -9.56 7.79
C ALA A 67 -8.91 -9.21 9.02
N THR A 68 -8.02 -8.23 8.89
CA THR A 68 -7.34 -7.68 10.07
C THR A 68 -8.21 -6.63 10.77
N ARG A 69 -7.87 -6.29 12.02
CA ARG A 69 -8.55 -5.23 12.76
C ARG A 69 -8.52 -3.91 12.00
N GLU A 70 -7.37 -3.56 11.44
CA GLU A 70 -7.17 -2.32 10.68
C GLU A 70 -8.01 -2.28 9.40
N GLN A 71 -8.28 -3.44 8.78
CA GLN A 71 -9.16 -3.52 7.62
C GLN A 71 -10.63 -3.35 8.03
N LEU A 72 -11.05 -3.95 9.14
CA LEU A 72 -12.43 -3.81 9.62
C LEU A 72 -12.77 -2.37 10.02
N ILE A 73 -11.86 -1.66 10.70
CA ILE A 73 -12.11 -0.25 11.08
C ILE A 73 -12.08 0.73 9.91
N THR A 74 -11.60 0.30 8.73
CA THR A 74 -11.67 1.14 7.51
C THR A 74 -13.06 1.14 6.88
N LEU A 75 -13.94 0.23 7.33
CA LEU A 75 -15.30 0.15 6.85
C LEU A 75 -16.15 1.28 7.47
N PRO A 76 -16.97 1.98 6.66
CA PRO A 76 -17.82 3.04 7.17
C PRO A 76 -18.84 2.48 8.17
N GLY A 77 -18.88 3.05 9.38
CA GLY A 77 -19.77 2.59 10.46
C GLY A 77 -19.18 1.52 11.38
N VAL A 78 -17.96 1.03 11.12
CA VAL A 78 -17.28 0.10 12.04
C VAL A 78 -16.32 0.88 12.95
N SER A 79 -16.61 0.87 14.25
CA SER A 79 -15.71 1.40 15.27
C SER A 79 -14.69 0.35 15.71
N GLY A 80 -13.63 0.75 16.42
CA GLY A 80 -12.65 -0.19 16.99
C GLY A 80 -13.31 -1.28 17.83
N SER A 81 -14.31 -0.93 18.66
CA SER A 81 -15.09 -1.89 19.43
C SER A 81 -15.91 -2.84 18.54
N GLY A 82 -16.50 -2.33 17.45
CA GLY A 82 -17.18 -3.14 16.45
C GLY A 82 -16.22 -4.16 15.81
N ALA A 83 -15.04 -3.71 15.40
CA ALA A 83 -14.00 -4.58 14.84
C ALA A 83 -13.53 -5.66 15.83
N ASP A 84 -13.38 -5.33 17.12
CA ASP A 84 -13.00 -6.32 18.14
C ASP A 84 -14.07 -7.41 18.30
N LYS A 85 -15.36 -7.03 18.31
CA LYS A 85 -16.47 -7.98 18.34
C LYS A 85 -16.53 -8.83 17.08
N MET A 86 -16.23 -8.24 15.92
CA MET A 86 -16.12 -8.96 14.64
C MET A 86 -14.95 -9.96 14.63
N ILE A 87 -13.87 -9.70 15.38
CA ILE A 87 -12.76 -10.64 15.50
C ILE A 87 -13.11 -11.76 16.49
N ALA A 88 -13.66 -11.37 17.65
CA ALA A 88 -14.03 -12.31 18.71
C ALA A 88 -15.16 -13.26 18.30
N GLY A 89 -16.03 -12.86 17.36
CA GLY A 89 -17.17 -13.65 16.91
C GLY A 89 -16.90 -14.60 15.75
N ARG A 90 -15.67 -14.68 15.24
CA ARG A 90 -15.28 -15.58 14.14
C ARG A 90 -15.37 -17.06 14.59
N PRO A 91 -15.67 -17.99 13.66
CA PRO A 91 -15.92 -17.80 12.23
C PRO A 91 -17.39 -17.44 11.90
N TYR A 92 -17.58 -16.82 10.73
CA TYR A 92 -18.87 -16.46 10.15
C TYR A 92 -19.15 -17.27 8.88
N ASP A 93 -20.37 -17.81 8.79
CA ASP A 93 -20.84 -18.47 7.56
C ASP A 93 -21.28 -17.46 6.51
N THR A 94 -21.93 -16.38 6.93
CA THR A 94 -22.48 -15.34 6.06
C THR A 94 -22.22 -13.95 6.65
N PRO A 95 -22.06 -12.91 5.81
CA PRO A 95 -21.88 -11.55 6.31
C PRO A 95 -23.04 -11.04 7.16
N GLY A 96 -24.26 -11.51 6.92
CA GLY A 96 -25.46 -11.13 7.67
C GLY A 96 -25.41 -11.53 9.15
N GLN A 97 -24.51 -12.45 9.55
CA GLN A 97 -24.34 -12.81 10.96
C GLN A 97 -23.83 -11.66 11.83
N LEU A 98 -23.28 -10.61 11.24
CA LEU A 98 -22.92 -9.39 11.97
C LEU A 98 -24.14 -8.72 12.62
N VAL A 99 -25.30 -8.79 11.96
CA VAL A 99 -26.54 -8.22 12.49
C VAL A 99 -27.23 -9.19 13.43
N THR A 100 -27.35 -10.47 13.06
CA THR A 100 -28.04 -11.47 13.90
C THR A 100 -27.33 -11.73 15.22
N ARG A 101 -26.00 -11.57 15.26
CA ARG A 101 -25.19 -11.66 16.49
C ARG A 101 -25.06 -10.32 17.21
N HIS A 102 -25.79 -9.28 16.79
CA HIS A 102 -25.74 -7.94 17.37
C HIS A 102 -24.32 -7.34 17.47
N ILE A 103 -23.48 -7.65 16.48
CA ILE A 103 -22.12 -7.10 16.38
C ILE A 103 -22.16 -5.70 15.78
N LEU A 104 -22.97 -5.54 14.72
CA LEU A 104 -23.28 -4.25 14.10
C LEU A 104 -24.79 -4.04 14.07
N ALA A 105 -25.21 -2.79 14.17
CA ALA A 105 -26.59 -2.43 13.88
C ALA A 105 -26.86 -2.57 12.37
N LYS A 106 -28.13 -2.78 12.02
CA LYS A 106 -28.54 -3.03 10.63
C LYS A 106 -28.14 -1.86 9.71
N SER A 107 -28.30 -0.62 10.17
CA SER A 107 -27.95 0.58 9.40
C SER A 107 -26.45 0.70 9.09
N GLU A 108 -25.57 0.27 9.98
CA GLU A 108 -24.13 0.18 9.70
C GLU A 108 -23.80 -0.97 8.76
N TYR A 109 -24.42 -2.13 8.95
CA TYR A 109 -24.22 -3.29 8.09
C TYR A 109 -24.63 -3.02 6.64
N ASP A 110 -25.78 -2.40 6.40
CA ASP A 110 -26.27 -2.08 5.05
C ASP A 110 -25.30 -1.17 4.26
N LYS A 111 -24.45 -0.37 4.92
CA LYS A 111 -23.44 0.48 4.24
C LYS A 111 -22.20 -0.29 3.77
N ILE A 112 -22.00 -1.48 4.32
CA ILE A 112 -20.77 -2.27 4.12
C ILE A 112 -21.07 -3.65 3.54
N ALA A 113 -22.33 -4.07 3.48
CA ALA A 113 -22.75 -5.40 3.05
C ALA A 113 -22.16 -5.78 1.68
N ASP A 114 -22.18 -4.85 0.71
CA ASP A 114 -21.62 -5.06 -0.64
C ASP A 114 -20.09 -5.23 -0.66
N ARG A 115 -19.40 -4.81 0.42
CA ARG A 115 -17.94 -4.86 0.55
C ARG A 115 -17.48 -6.04 1.40
N LEU A 116 -18.39 -6.88 1.88
CA LEU A 116 -18.07 -8.01 2.76
C LEU A 116 -18.35 -9.34 2.08
N VAL A 117 -17.45 -10.29 2.28
CA VAL A 117 -17.64 -11.69 1.89
C VAL A 117 -17.27 -12.61 3.04
N THR A 118 -17.79 -13.83 3.00
CA THR A 118 -17.31 -14.95 3.82
C THR A 118 -16.78 -16.00 2.86
N LYS A 119 -15.46 -16.18 2.87
CA LYS A 119 -14.86 -17.33 2.18
C LYS A 119 -14.89 -18.52 3.14
N LYS A 120 -15.31 -19.67 2.62
CA LYS A 120 -15.22 -20.95 3.32
C LYS A 120 -13.80 -21.50 3.25
#